data_AF-A8X9R1-F1
#
_entry.id   AF-A8X9R1-F1
#
_cell.length_a   1.000
_cell.length_b   1.000
_cell.length_c   1.000
_cell.angle_alpha   90.00
_cell.angle_beta   90.00
_cell.angle_gamma   90.00
#
_symmetry.space_group_name_H-M   'P 1'
#
loop_
_entity.id
_entity.type
_entity.pdbx_description
1 polymer ?
#
loop_
_entity_poly.entity_id
_entity_poly.type
_entity_poly.pdbx_seq_one_letter_code
_entity_poly.pdbx_strand_id
1 'polypeptide(L)'
;MSELSDDEVSLQALFEPAKKLISDIEDGVYTTAELQPRLKTGIENLHSVTKVVNQLKLYSSNEQIEDVPTNSLPYLLVPCFLGIFHQNVIVDASLKLDELRKSKVYLRNFLDRLRNLCLITTKLPWDDEDTEVKDDAGKKTKMSVEEIRRLKLERHKKKQELKVAELRIKKQLEAVSIDEQNLRELYITQLQFWCERSHEELQAIEDEIPLLKMMAERSAHPNRYPAPSEPLKTVPQLKPFIITRDAQQKQVFGVGYPGIPAMSVDEWYHQKFGCNPHNAPQSSAPEPQQQMESEEEDDDEARAKAMRWDEYKDDHRRGWGNTQNKG
;
A
#
# COMPACT_ATOMS: atom_id res chain seq x y z
N MET A 1 14.80 45.38 -27.99
CA MET A 1 13.57 44.93 -28.70
C MET A 1 13.74 43.46 -29.01
N SER A 2 12.65 42.72 -28.83
CA SER A 2 12.43 41.28 -29.07
C SER A 2 13.17 40.26 -28.18
N GLU A 3 12.68 40.07 -26.95
CA GLU A 3 12.42 38.73 -26.37
C GLU A 3 11.22 38.87 -25.43
N LEU A 4 10.03 39.05 -26.01
CA LEU A 4 8.73 38.97 -25.34
C LEU A 4 7.94 37.89 -26.09
N SER A 5 8.20 36.63 -25.74
CA SER A 5 7.34 35.50 -26.09
C SER A 5 7.82 34.25 -25.33
N ASP A 6 7.50 34.18 -24.05
CA ASP A 6 7.20 32.90 -23.43
C ASP A 6 5.84 33.10 -22.79
N ASP A 7 4.85 32.35 -23.28
CA ASP A 7 3.49 32.37 -22.75
C ASP A 7 3.56 32.26 -21.22
N GLU A 8 2.97 33.23 -20.50
CA GLU A 8 2.83 33.19 -19.04
C GLU A 8 1.82 32.09 -18.68
N VAL A 9 2.22 30.82 -18.87
CA VAL A 9 1.43 29.68 -18.44
C VAL A 9 1.40 29.70 -16.93
N SER A 10 0.21 29.88 -16.37
CA SER A 10 0.00 29.91 -14.92
C SER A 10 0.61 28.67 -14.26
N LEU A 11 1.29 28.86 -13.12
CA LEU A 11 1.88 27.79 -12.32
C LEU A 11 0.87 26.69 -11.98
N GLN A 12 -0.37 27.09 -11.71
CA GLN A 12 -1.49 26.17 -11.47
C GLN A 12 -1.86 25.36 -12.73
N ALA A 13 -1.83 25.98 -13.91
CA ALA A 13 -2.15 25.31 -15.16
C ALA A 13 -1.12 24.23 -15.53
N LEU A 14 0.13 24.35 -15.08
CA LEU A 14 1.15 23.31 -15.23
C LEU A 14 1.02 22.21 -14.18
N PHE A 15 0.63 22.56 -12.95
CA PHE A 15 0.60 21.64 -11.82
C PHE A 15 -0.68 20.78 -11.76
N GLU A 16 -1.86 21.36 -12.02
CA GLU A 16 -3.14 20.67 -11.89
C GLU A 16 -3.28 19.45 -12.82
N PRO A 17 -2.80 19.48 -14.09
CA PRO A 17 -2.80 18.28 -14.94
C PRO A 17 -1.95 17.15 -14.37
N ALA A 18 -0.79 17.46 -13.76
CA ALA A 18 0.07 16.47 -13.14
C ALA A 18 -0.58 15.87 -11.88
N LYS A 19 -1.24 16.71 -11.06
CA LYS A 19 -2.00 16.25 -9.90
C LYS A 19 -3.14 15.32 -10.30
N LYS A 20 -3.89 15.66 -11.34
CA LYS A 20 -4.96 14.82 -11.89
C LYS A 20 -4.42 13.49 -12.41
N LEU A 21 -3.29 13.52 -13.13
CA LEU A 21 -2.67 12.30 -13.67
C LEU A 21 -2.31 11.29 -12.56
N ILE A 22 -1.93 11.76 -11.37
CA ILE A 22 -1.66 10.88 -10.23
C ILE A 22 -2.92 10.17 -9.74
N SER A 23 -4.03 10.89 -9.62
CA SER A 23 -5.32 10.27 -9.30
C SER A 23 -5.72 9.24 -10.36
N ASP A 24 -5.55 9.57 -11.64
CA ASP A 24 -5.84 8.66 -12.74
C ASP A 24 -4.96 7.39 -12.72
N ILE A 25 -3.70 7.48 -12.25
CA ILE A 25 -2.80 6.34 -12.06
C ILE A 25 -3.31 5.43 -10.92
N GLU A 26 -3.77 6.02 -9.82
CA GLU A 26 -4.31 5.26 -8.68
C GLU A 26 -5.62 4.54 -9.03
N ASP A 27 -6.48 5.21 -9.79
CA ASP A 27 -7.77 4.68 -10.22
C ASP A 27 -7.63 3.69 -11.40
N GLY A 28 -6.43 3.58 -12.00
CA GLY A 28 -6.16 2.66 -13.10
C GLY A 28 -6.91 3.02 -14.39
N VAL A 29 -7.14 4.32 -14.63
CA VAL A 29 -8.00 4.83 -15.72
C VAL A 29 -7.40 4.57 -17.11
N TYR A 30 -6.07 4.62 -17.24
CA TYR A 30 -5.38 4.54 -18.53
C TYR A 30 -4.73 3.19 -18.75
N THR A 31 -4.71 2.78 -20.03
CA THR A 31 -3.85 1.68 -20.46
C THR A 31 -2.37 2.08 -20.40
N THR A 32 -1.47 1.10 -20.37
CA THR A 32 -0.02 1.37 -20.36
C THR A 32 0.42 2.21 -21.56
N ALA A 33 -0.15 1.99 -22.74
CA ALA A 33 0.18 2.74 -23.96
C ALA A 33 -0.23 4.22 -23.88
N GLU A 34 -1.36 4.52 -23.24
CA GLU A 34 -1.87 5.89 -23.06
C GLU A 34 -1.18 6.62 -21.90
N LEU A 35 -0.76 5.87 -20.87
CA LEU A 35 -0.13 6.42 -19.68
C LEU A 35 1.28 6.94 -19.94
N GLN A 36 2.11 6.20 -20.70
CA GLN A 36 3.51 6.58 -20.95
C GLN A 36 3.72 7.98 -21.58
N PRO A 37 3.00 8.40 -22.64
CA PRO A 37 3.15 9.75 -23.17
C PRO A 37 2.70 10.82 -22.16
N ARG A 38 1.63 10.56 -21.40
CA ARG A 38 1.14 11.47 -20.34
C ARG A 38 2.14 11.63 -19.21
N LEU A 39 2.82 10.55 -18.81
CA LEU A 39 3.90 10.61 -17.82
C LEU A 39 5.04 11.49 -18.30
N LYS A 40 5.46 11.37 -19.56
CA LYS A 40 6.54 12.22 -20.13
C LYS A 40 6.16 13.70 -20.11
N THR A 41 4.96 14.05 -20.60
CA THR A 41 4.46 15.43 -20.53
C THR A 41 4.29 15.91 -19.09
N GLY A 42 3.84 15.04 -18.18
CA GLY A 42 3.72 15.35 -16.76
C GLY A 42 5.07 15.65 -16.10
N ILE A 43 6.12 14.89 -16.43
CA ILE A 43 7.48 15.13 -15.95
C ILE A 43 8.00 16.49 -16.45
N GLU A 44 7.80 16.80 -17.74
CA GLU A 44 8.19 18.09 -18.33
C GLU A 44 7.48 19.26 -17.65
N ASN A 45 6.17 19.15 -17.44
CA ASN A 45 5.37 20.14 -16.73
C ASN A 45 5.87 20.36 -15.29
N LEU A 46 6.14 19.28 -14.55
CA LEU A 46 6.65 19.36 -13.18
C LEU A 46 8.08 19.92 -13.10
N HIS A 47 8.93 19.68 -14.10
CA HIS A 47 10.23 20.34 -14.21
C HIS A 47 10.08 21.84 -14.43
N SER A 48 9.15 22.28 -15.27
CA SER A 48 8.82 23.69 -15.47
C SER A 48 8.27 24.32 -14.18
N VAL A 49 7.34 23.64 -13.48
CA VAL A 49 6.86 24.07 -12.15
C VAL A 49 8.02 24.22 -11.18
N THR A 50 8.94 23.26 -11.13
CA THR A 50 10.12 23.31 -10.25
C THR A 50 10.99 24.54 -10.55
N LYS A 51 11.21 24.87 -11.83
CA LYS A 51 11.97 26.07 -12.22
C LYS A 51 11.29 27.34 -11.74
N VAL A 52 9.99 27.48 -11.97
CA VAL A 52 9.22 28.66 -11.56
C VAL A 52 9.17 28.79 -10.03
N VAL A 53 8.94 27.70 -9.30
CA VAL A 53 8.96 27.69 -7.82
C VAL A 53 10.31 28.17 -7.26
N ASN A 54 11.42 27.74 -7.88
CA ASN A 54 12.76 28.17 -7.47
C ASN A 54 13.04 29.64 -7.83
N GLN A 55 12.55 30.12 -8.99
CA GLN A 55 12.66 31.53 -9.40
C GLN A 55 11.88 32.46 -8.47
N LEU A 56 10.67 32.05 -8.08
CA LEU A 56 9.81 32.77 -7.14
C LEU A 56 10.28 32.67 -5.69
N LYS A 57 11.21 31.74 -5.39
CA LYS A 57 11.72 31.47 -4.04
C LYS A 57 10.60 31.28 -3.02
N LEU A 58 9.61 30.45 -3.37
CA LEU A 58 8.40 30.23 -2.56
C LEU A 58 8.67 29.63 -1.17
N TYR A 59 9.85 29.04 -0.97
CA TYR A 59 10.24 28.40 0.28
C TYR A 59 11.66 28.82 0.65
N SER A 60 11.86 29.05 1.94
CA SER A 60 13.17 29.28 2.55
C SER A 60 13.56 28.14 3.48
N SER A 61 14.87 27.92 3.66
CA SER A 61 15.38 26.87 4.55
C SER A 61 15.08 27.12 6.03
N ASN A 62 14.74 28.35 6.40
CA ASN A 62 14.45 28.77 7.78
C ASN A 62 12.96 28.99 8.04
N GLU A 63 12.08 28.66 7.09
CA GLU A 63 10.63 28.78 7.27
C GLU A 63 10.07 27.55 8.01
N GLN A 64 9.07 27.78 8.85
CA GLN A 64 8.21 26.72 9.37
C GLN A 64 7.01 26.54 8.44
N ILE A 65 6.33 25.40 8.55
CA ILE A 65 5.10 25.16 7.77
C ILE A 65 4.07 26.28 7.95
N GLU A 66 4.03 26.91 9.13
CA GLU A 66 3.12 28.03 9.45
C GLU A 66 3.42 29.33 8.70
N ASP A 67 4.68 29.54 8.31
CA ASP A 67 5.09 30.73 7.57
C ASP A 67 4.78 30.61 6.06
N VAL A 68 4.50 29.40 5.58
CA VAL A 68 4.23 29.15 4.16
C VAL A 68 2.77 29.52 3.82
N PRO A 69 2.53 30.36 2.79
CA PRO A 69 1.18 30.75 2.41
C PRO A 69 0.38 29.54 1.89
N THR A 70 -0.92 29.51 2.22
CA THR A 70 -1.83 28.39 1.92
C THR A 70 -1.81 27.98 0.44
N ASN A 71 -1.76 28.97 -0.46
CA ASN A 71 -1.74 28.75 -1.92
C ASN A 71 -0.43 28.13 -2.45
N SER A 72 0.66 28.21 -1.68
CA SER A 72 1.96 27.64 -2.05
C SER A 72 2.15 26.22 -1.53
N LEU A 73 1.38 25.77 -0.54
CA LEU A 73 1.51 24.42 0.04
C LEU A 73 1.44 23.28 -1.00
N PRO A 74 0.53 23.32 -2.01
CA PRO A 74 0.44 22.23 -2.98
C PRO A 74 1.73 21.98 -3.76
N TYR A 75 2.53 23.01 -4.04
CA TYR A 75 3.75 22.84 -4.83
C TYR A 75 4.90 22.15 -4.06
N LEU A 76 4.77 21.96 -2.73
CA LEU A 76 5.69 21.11 -1.97
C LEU A 76 5.61 19.64 -2.43
N LEU A 77 4.49 19.22 -3.04
CA LEU A 77 4.30 17.88 -3.57
C LEU A 77 5.04 17.62 -4.89
N VAL A 78 5.56 18.65 -5.55
CA VAL A 78 6.19 18.53 -6.89
C VAL A 78 7.31 17.46 -6.93
N PRO A 79 8.26 17.41 -5.97
CA PRO A 79 9.28 16.36 -5.99
C PRO A 79 8.67 14.97 -5.71
N CYS A 80 7.64 14.85 -4.86
CA CYS A 80 6.95 13.58 -4.64
C CYS A 80 6.35 13.05 -5.96
N PHE A 81 5.67 13.92 -6.71
CA PHE A 81 5.01 13.59 -7.97
C PHE A 81 6.02 13.19 -9.05
N LEU A 82 7.15 13.90 -9.15
CA LEU A 82 8.27 13.51 -10.01
C LEU A 82 8.80 12.13 -9.65
N GLY A 83 8.94 11.84 -8.35
CA GLY A 83 9.34 10.53 -7.86
C GLY A 83 8.43 9.40 -8.36
N ILE A 84 7.12 9.57 -8.19
CA ILE A 84 6.10 8.59 -8.61
C ILE A 84 6.08 8.43 -10.13
N PHE A 85 6.18 9.53 -10.89
CA PHE A 85 6.20 9.45 -12.34
C PHE A 85 7.41 8.65 -12.84
N HIS A 86 8.62 8.97 -12.38
CA HIS A 86 9.84 8.23 -12.73
C HIS A 86 9.76 6.74 -12.36
N GLN A 87 9.08 6.39 -11.26
CA GLN A 87 8.84 5.00 -10.87
C GLN A 87 7.89 4.27 -11.85
N ASN A 88 6.87 4.97 -12.36
CA ASN A 88 5.86 4.44 -13.27
C ASN A 88 6.25 4.52 -14.77
N VAL A 89 7.36 5.17 -15.12
CA VAL A 89 7.88 5.11 -16.49
C VAL A 89 8.37 3.68 -16.80
N ILE A 90 7.94 3.18 -17.94
CA ILE A 90 8.35 1.89 -18.49
C ILE A 90 9.45 2.16 -19.53
N VAL A 91 10.65 1.66 -19.23
CA VAL A 91 11.84 1.72 -20.09
C VAL A 91 12.57 0.38 -20.07
N ASP A 92 13.54 0.21 -20.96
CA ASP A 92 14.44 -0.94 -20.97
C ASP A 92 15.12 -1.13 -19.61
N ALA A 93 15.44 -2.39 -19.28
CA ALA A 93 16.02 -2.75 -17.99
C ALA A 93 17.32 -1.99 -17.65
N SER A 94 18.13 -1.64 -18.68
CA SER A 94 19.35 -0.85 -18.52
C SER A 94 19.06 0.58 -18.05
N LEU A 95 18.01 1.21 -18.59
CA LEU A 95 17.59 2.57 -18.25
C LEU A 95 16.72 2.61 -16.98
N LYS A 96 16.02 1.50 -16.66
CA LYS A 96 15.13 1.42 -15.49
C LYS A 96 15.86 1.69 -14.19
N LEU A 97 17.10 1.23 -14.07
CA LEU A 97 17.94 1.49 -12.90
C LEU A 97 18.16 3.00 -12.68
N ASP A 98 18.39 3.75 -13.75
CA ASP A 98 18.61 5.20 -13.66
C ASP A 98 17.32 5.96 -13.38
N GLU A 99 16.18 5.51 -13.93
CA GLU A 99 14.86 6.07 -13.59
C GLU A 99 14.49 5.85 -12.12
N LEU A 100 14.75 4.66 -11.56
CA LEU A 100 14.55 4.41 -10.13
C LEU A 100 15.49 5.22 -9.24
N ARG A 101 16.74 5.45 -9.68
CA ARG A 101 17.66 6.36 -8.98
C ARG A 101 17.14 7.79 -8.96
N LYS A 102 16.65 8.30 -10.10
CA LYS A 102 16.00 9.63 -10.16
C LYS A 102 14.80 9.69 -9.22
N SER A 103 13.94 8.67 -9.27
CA SER A 103 12.77 8.57 -8.39
C SER A 103 13.16 8.63 -6.90
N LYS A 104 14.18 7.85 -6.50
CA LYS A 104 14.73 7.86 -5.15
C LYS A 104 15.22 9.25 -4.72
N VAL A 105 15.93 9.96 -5.58
CA VAL A 105 16.43 11.32 -5.30
C VAL A 105 15.27 12.29 -5.08
N TYR A 106 14.25 12.26 -5.92
CA TYR A 106 13.09 13.15 -5.80
C TYR A 106 12.26 12.88 -4.54
N LEU A 107 12.02 11.61 -4.21
CA LEU A 107 11.29 11.23 -2.98
C LEU A 107 12.07 11.58 -1.71
N ARG A 108 13.39 11.39 -1.71
CA ARG A 108 14.25 11.85 -0.60
C ARG A 108 14.17 13.37 -0.46
N ASN A 109 14.31 14.10 -1.56
CA ASN A 109 14.22 15.57 -1.55
C ASN A 109 12.88 16.08 -1.00
N PHE A 110 11.77 15.41 -1.34
CA PHE A 110 10.46 15.72 -0.77
C PHE A 110 10.44 15.56 0.76
N LEU A 111 10.90 14.41 1.26
CA LEU A 111 10.90 14.11 2.70
C LEU A 111 11.85 15.03 3.48
N ASP A 112 13.03 15.35 2.93
CA ASP A 112 13.96 16.31 3.51
C ASP A 112 13.34 17.72 3.60
N ARG A 113 12.61 18.16 2.56
CA ARG A 113 11.90 19.45 2.58
C ARG A 113 10.83 19.49 3.66
N LEU A 114 10.01 18.43 3.78
CA LEU A 114 8.98 18.36 4.80
C LEU A 114 9.55 18.32 6.23
N ARG A 115 10.71 17.68 6.41
CA ARG A 115 11.44 17.72 7.69
C ARG A 115 11.94 19.13 7.99
N ASN A 116 12.55 19.81 7.01
CA ASN A 116 13.09 21.15 7.21
C ASN A 116 11.99 22.18 7.56
N LEU A 117 10.77 21.99 7.03
CA LEU A 117 9.58 22.77 7.39
C LEU A 117 8.95 22.38 8.73
N CYS A 118 9.58 21.47 9.48
CA CYS A 118 9.09 20.91 10.75
C CYS A 118 7.71 20.23 10.67
N LEU A 119 7.29 19.79 9.47
CA LEU A 119 6.03 19.05 9.31
C LEU A 119 6.15 17.60 9.80
N ILE A 120 7.36 17.05 9.73
CA ILE A 120 7.66 15.67 10.12
C ILE A 120 8.73 15.67 11.22
N THR A 121 8.48 14.94 12.29
CA THR A 121 9.44 14.70 13.38
C THR A 121 10.13 13.33 13.27
N THR A 122 9.66 12.47 12.36
CA THR A 122 10.20 11.13 12.14
C THR A 122 11.64 11.19 11.63
N LYS A 123 12.54 10.40 12.22
CA LYS A 123 13.92 10.24 11.74
C LYS A 123 13.92 9.65 10.32
N LEU A 124 14.69 10.22 9.41
CA LEU A 124 14.79 9.71 8.06
C LEU A 124 15.85 8.59 8.02
N PRO A 125 15.60 7.49 7.28
CA PRO A 125 16.51 6.34 7.26
C PRO A 125 17.93 6.63 6.76
N TRP A 126 18.14 7.76 6.07
CA TRP A 126 19.44 8.19 5.55
C TRP A 126 20.13 9.25 6.41
N ASP A 127 19.54 9.68 7.52
CA ASP A 127 20.18 10.63 8.45
C ASP A 127 21.49 10.04 9.03
N ASP A 128 21.53 8.71 9.19
CA ASP A 128 22.73 8.00 9.63
C ASP A 128 23.74 7.80 8.48
N GLU A 129 23.32 7.80 7.20
CA GLU A 129 24.24 7.64 6.04
C GLU A 129 25.14 8.87 5.83
N ASP A 130 24.65 10.08 6.16
CA ASP A 130 25.38 11.34 5.96
C ASP A 130 26.29 11.72 7.16
N THR A 131 26.09 11.06 8.31
CA THR A 131 26.83 11.35 9.56
C THR A 131 27.89 10.28 9.89
N GLU A 132 27.83 9.11 9.26
CA GLU A 132 28.79 8.02 9.50
C GLU A 132 30.11 8.22 8.73
N VAL A 133 31.15 8.61 9.49
CA VAL A 133 32.53 8.21 9.17
C VAL A 133 32.50 6.71 8.93
N LYS A 134 32.97 6.27 7.75
CA LYS A 134 33.10 4.86 7.38
C LYS A 134 34.06 4.15 8.34
N ASP A 135 33.59 3.71 9.50
CA ASP A 135 34.27 2.72 10.29
C ASP A 135 34.01 1.32 9.70
N ASP A 136 35.09 0.53 9.66
CA ASP A 136 35.33 -0.72 8.92
C ASP A 136 34.43 -1.92 9.33
N ALA A 137 33.26 -1.68 9.93
CA ALA A 137 32.37 -2.71 10.44
C ALA A 137 30.92 -2.51 10.02
N GLY A 138 30.68 -2.21 8.73
CA GLY A 138 29.40 -1.87 8.07
C GLY A 138 28.23 -2.86 8.26
N LYS A 139 27.79 -3.08 9.49
CA LYS A 139 26.55 -3.75 9.87
C LYS A 139 25.57 -2.68 10.32
N LYS A 140 24.73 -2.21 9.39
CA LYS A 140 23.47 -1.58 9.76
C LYS A 140 22.71 -2.56 10.66
N THR A 141 22.31 -2.12 11.86
CA THR A 141 21.45 -2.91 12.74
C THR A 141 20.17 -3.23 11.99
N LYS A 142 20.03 -4.48 11.55
CA LYS A 142 18.80 -4.93 10.88
C LYS A 142 17.70 -4.94 11.92
N MET A 143 16.71 -4.07 11.75
CA MET A 143 15.48 -4.05 12.54
C MET A 143 14.84 -5.44 12.57
N SER A 144 14.21 -5.82 13.69
CA SER A 144 13.56 -7.13 13.80
C SER A 144 12.38 -7.23 12.83
N VAL A 145 12.04 -8.44 12.40
CA VAL A 145 10.90 -8.69 11.50
C VAL A 145 9.60 -8.18 12.13
N GLU A 146 9.45 -8.35 13.45
CA GLU A 146 8.32 -7.87 14.23
C GLU A 146 8.24 -6.34 14.23
N GLU A 147 9.37 -5.65 14.33
CA GLU A 147 9.44 -4.19 14.33
C GLU A 147 9.10 -3.63 12.95
N ILE A 148 9.64 -4.23 11.89
CA ILE A 148 9.30 -3.88 10.51
C ILE A 148 7.78 -4.04 10.28
N ARG A 149 7.21 -5.16 10.74
CA ARG A 149 5.77 -5.40 10.64
C ARG A 149 4.96 -4.36 11.41
N ARG A 150 5.36 -4.02 12.63
CA ARG A 150 4.70 -3.00 13.46
C ARG A 150 4.72 -1.63 12.79
N LEU A 151 5.87 -1.21 12.27
CA LEU A 151 6.02 0.06 11.56
C LEU A 151 5.16 0.11 10.30
N LYS A 152 5.08 -1.00 9.53
CA LYS A 152 4.19 -1.08 8.36
C LYS A 152 2.72 -0.95 8.74
N LEU A 153 2.30 -1.61 9.83
CA LEU A 153 0.92 -1.52 10.32
C LEU A 153 0.57 -0.10 10.79
N GLU A 154 1.48 0.54 11.53
CA GLU A 154 1.31 1.91 12.01
C GLU A 154 1.19 2.90 10.85
N ARG A 155 2.08 2.81 9.85
CA ARG A 155 2.01 3.62 8.62
C ARG A 155 0.71 3.42 7.87
N HIS A 156 0.30 2.15 7.70
CA HIS A 156 -0.96 1.83 7.02
C HIS A 156 -2.17 2.43 7.75
N LYS A 157 -2.19 2.33 9.09
CA LYS A 157 -3.24 2.94 9.92
C LYS A 157 -3.27 4.46 9.77
N LYS A 158 -2.11 5.12 9.90
CA LYS A 158 -1.98 6.57 9.75
C LYS A 158 -2.43 7.05 8.35
N LYS A 159 -2.06 6.32 7.30
CA LYS A 159 -2.49 6.61 5.92
C LYS A 159 -4.02 6.52 5.76
N GLN A 160 -4.66 5.54 6.40
CA GLN A 160 -6.13 5.42 6.41
C GLN A 160 -6.79 6.57 7.17
N GLU A 161 -6.27 6.92 8.35
CA GLU A 161 -6.77 8.04 9.15
C GLU A 161 -6.70 9.36 8.37
N LEU A 162 -5.58 9.63 7.70
CA LEU A 162 -5.39 10.80 6.85
C LEU A 162 -6.36 10.83 5.67
N LYS A 163 -6.65 9.69 5.05
CA LYS A 163 -7.61 9.59 3.94
C LYS A 163 -9.05 9.86 4.40
N VAL A 164 -9.41 9.39 5.60
CA VAL A 164 -10.71 9.71 6.22
C VAL A 164 -10.81 11.19 6.58
N ALA A 165 -9.74 11.77 7.15
CA ALA A 165 -9.67 13.19 7.46
C ALA A 165 -9.80 14.06 6.20
N GLU A 166 -9.11 13.70 5.11
CA GLU A 166 -9.20 14.41 3.83
C GLU A 166 -10.66 14.45 3.30
N LEU A 167 -11.36 13.31 3.35
CA LEU A 167 -12.76 13.24 2.93
C LEU A 167 -13.68 14.06 3.82
N ARG A 168 -13.41 14.09 5.13
CA ARG A 168 -14.16 14.92 6.09
C ARG A 168 -13.99 16.41 5.78
N ILE A 169 -12.76 16.87 5.60
CA ILE A 169 -12.44 18.28 5.33
C ILE A 169 -13.03 18.71 3.99
N LYS A 170 -12.94 17.87 2.94
CA LYS A 170 -13.57 18.14 1.64
C LYS A 170 -15.08 18.36 1.76
N LYS A 171 -15.79 17.49 2.49
CA LYS A 171 -17.24 17.65 2.73
C LYS A 171 -17.57 18.94 3.49
N GLN A 172 -16.73 19.33 4.46
CA GLN A 172 -16.92 20.58 5.21
C GLN A 172 -16.74 21.80 4.30
N LEU A 173 -15.73 21.78 3.41
CA LEU A 173 -15.45 22.85 2.46
C LEU A 173 -16.60 23.04 1.45
N GLU A 174 -17.23 21.95 1.02
CA GLU A 174 -18.42 21.97 0.15
C GLU A 174 -19.66 22.54 0.86
N ALA A 175 -19.78 22.34 2.18
CA ALA A 175 -20.97 22.69 2.94
C ALA A 175 -20.96 24.11 3.55
N VAL A 176 -19.80 24.64 3.96
CA VAL A 176 -19.73 25.81 4.88
C VAL A 176 -19.16 27.08 4.21
N SER A 177 -18.97 27.10 2.89
CA SER A 177 -18.17 28.12 2.17
C SER A 177 -16.66 27.96 2.42
N ILE A 178 -15.84 28.43 1.47
CA ILE A 178 -14.39 28.23 1.44
C ILE A 178 -13.74 29.04 2.57
N ASP A 179 -13.57 28.41 3.72
CA ASP A 179 -12.70 28.89 4.80
C ASP A 179 -11.24 28.56 4.44
N GLU A 180 -10.38 29.58 4.43
CA GLU A 180 -8.94 29.42 4.19
C GLU A 180 -8.32 28.44 5.19
N GLN A 181 -8.80 28.41 6.43
CA GLN A 181 -8.30 27.49 7.45
C GLN A 181 -8.57 26.03 7.10
N ASN A 182 -9.78 25.71 6.64
CA ASN A 182 -10.13 24.36 6.17
C ASN A 182 -9.32 23.97 4.92
N LEU A 183 -9.08 24.92 4.01
CA LEU A 183 -8.26 24.69 2.82
C LEU A 183 -6.79 24.39 3.20
N ARG A 184 -6.26 25.14 4.17
CA ARG A 184 -4.92 24.93 4.71
C ARG A 184 -4.80 23.58 5.38
N GLU A 185 -5.76 23.21 6.23
CA GLU A 185 -5.83 21.90 6.87
C GLU A 185 -5.88 20.76 5.84
N LEU A 186 -6.63 20.94 4.75
CA LEU A 186 -6.69 19.98 3.65
C LEU A 186 -5.31 19.76 3.02
N TYR A 187 -4.59 20.83 2.69
CA TYR A 187 -3.27 20.72 2.07
C TYR A 187 -2.22 20.12 3.01
N ILE A 188 -2.24 20.48 4.29
CA ILE A 188 -1.36 19.88 5.30
C ILE A 188 -1.65 18.38 5.44
N THR A 189 -2.92 17.99 5.51
CA THR A 189 -3.35 16.58 5.56
C THR A 189 -2.87 15.82 4.33
N GLN A 190 -2.96 16.42 3.14
CA GLN A 190 -2.44 15.85 1.91
C GLN A 190 -0.92 15.67 1.95
N LEU A 191 -0.16 16.66 2.43
CA LEU A 191 1.30 16.56 2.58
C LEU A 191 1.70 15.41 3.52
N GLN A 192 0.99 15.25 4.64
CA GLN A 192 1.22 14.14 5.57
C GLN A 192 0.89 12.78 4.93
N PHE A 193 -0.19 12.69 4.15
CA PHE A 193 -0.53 11.47 3.41
C PHE A 193 0.58 11.09 2.43
N TRP A 194 1.04 12.06 1.64
CA TRP A 194 2.11 11.86 0.66
C TRP A 194 3.47 11.57 1.31
N CYS A 195 3.71 12.06 2.54
CA CYS A 195 4.87 11.65 3.34
C CYS A 195 4.85 10.14 3.63
N GLU A 196 3.77 9.64 4.22
CA GLU A 196 3.66 8.21 4.55
C GLU A 196 3.74 7.34 3.29
N ARG A 197 3.13 7.78 2.20
CA ARG A 197 3.25 7.09 0.91
C ARG A 197 4.66 7.11 0.37
N SER A 198 5.36 8.24 0.42
CA SER A 198 6.74 8.35 -0.09
C SER A 198 7.69 7.38 0.63
N HIS A 199 7.46 7.10 1.92
CA HIS A 199 8.21 6.07 2.63
C HIS A 199 7.95 4.66 2.08
N GLU A 200 6.71 4.32 1.72
CA GLU A 200 6.37 3.03 1.10
C GLU A 200 7.00 2.90 -0.29
N GLU A 201 6.91 3.95 -1.11
CA GLU A 201 7.50 3.97 -2.47
C GLU A 201 9.03 3.88 -2.42
N LEU A 202 9.68 4.60 -1.49
CA LEU A 202 11.12 4.48 -1.28
C LEU A 202 11.54 3.07 -0.88
N GLN A 203 10.78 2.42 0.00
CA GLN A 203 11.04 1.02 0.34
C GLN A 203 10.89 0.11 -0.88
N ALA A 204 9.84 0.29 -1.69
CA ALA A 204 9.64 -0.48 -2.91
C ALA A 204 10.81 -0.31 -3.90
N ILE A 205 11.30 0.92 -4.08
CA ILE A 205 12.45 1.22 -4.94
C ILE A 205 13.74 0.57 -4.39
N GLU A 206 13.95 0.61 -3.07
CA GLU A 206 15.12 0.00 -2.43
C GLU A 206 15.13 -1.52 -2.55
N ASP A 207 13.94 -2.15 -2.51
CA ASP A 207 13.78 -3.59 -2.73
C ASP A 207 13.95 -3.96 -4.22
N GLU A 208 13.55 -3.09 -5.16
CA GLU A 208 13.64 -3.33 -6.61
C GLU A 208 15.07 -3.19 -7.16
N ILE A 209 15.86 -2.22 -6.68
CA ILE A 209 17.21 -1.93 -7.20
C ILE A 209 18.14 -3.17 -7.19
N PRO A 210 18.27 -3.94 -6.09
CA PRO A 210 19.07 -5.16 -6.06
C PRO A 210 18.58 -6.23 -7.05
N LEU A 211 17.26 -6.35 -7.22
CA LEU A 211 16.67 -7.31 -8.16
C LEU A 211 17.06 -6.97 -9.60
N LEU A 212 16.99 -5.69 -9.98
CA LEU A 212 17.40 -5.24 -11.31
C LEU A 212 18.90 -5.46 -11.58
N LYS A 213 19.76 -5.22 -10.58
CA LYS A 213 21.19 -5.53 -10.69
C LYS A 213 21.43 -7.02 -10.91
N MET A 214 20.77 -7.88 -10.13
CA MET A 214 20.86 -9.33 -10.30
C MET A 214 20.33 -9.77 -11.67
N MET A 215 19.25 -9.16 -12.17
CA MET A 215 18.73 -9.45 -13.52
C MET A 215 19.73 -9.05 -14.61
N ALA A 216 20.37 -7.88 -14.49
CA ALA A 216 21.41 -7.44 -15.41
C ALA A 216 22.66 -8.34 -15.37
N GLU A 217 23.06 -8.80 -14.19
CA GLU A 217 24.17 -9.76 -14.05
C GLU A 217 23.87 -11.11 -14.71
N ARG A 218 22.64 -11.60 -14.55
CA ARG A 218 22.17 -12.84 -15.20
C ARG A 218 22.14 -12.72 -16.72
N SER A 219 21.66 -11.60 -17.26
CA SER A 219 21.63 -11.38 -18.71
C SER A 219 23.04 -11.22 -19.30
N ALA A 220 23.97 -10.63 -18.56
CA ALA A 220 25.38 -10.50 -18.96
C ALA A 220 26.15 -11.83 -18.92
N HIS A 221 25.78 -12.77 -18.03
CA HIS A 221 26.44 -14.06 -17.87
C HIS A 221 25.48 -15.25 -18.08
N PRO A 222 24.97 -15.46 -19.30
CA PRO A 222 23.97 -16.50 -19.57
C PRO A 222 24.50 -17.92 -19.32
N ASN A 223 25.80 -18.15 -19.45
CA ASN A 223 26.43 -19.45 -19.16
C ASN A 223 26.56 -19.75 -17.66
N ARG A 224 26.59 -18.72 -16.80
CA ARG A 224 26.73 -18.87 -15.34
C ARG A 224 25.39 -19.09 -14.66
N TYR A 225 24.33 -18.52 -15.26
CA TYR A 225 22.95 -18.65 -14.83
C TYR A 225 22.12 -19.14 -16.01
N PRO A 226 22.15 -20.46 -16.31
CA PRO A 226 21.32 -20.99 -17.38
C PRO A 226 19.86 -20.61 -17.12
N ALA A 227 19.16 -20.21 -18.19
CA ALA A 227 17.74 -19.98 -18.10
C ALA A 227 17.08 -21.22 -17.49
N PRO A 228 16.06 -21.08 -16.62
CA PRO A 228 15.28 -22.21 -16.16
C PRO A 228 14.91 -23.03 -17.40
N SER A 229 15.26 -24.32 -17.40
CA SER A 229 14.88 -25.22 -18.49
C SER A 229 13.40 -25.02 -18.76
N GLU A 230 13.00 -24.83 -20.03
CA GLU A 230 11.59 -24.74 -20.40
C GLU A 230 10.83 -25.81 -19.60
N PRO A 231 9.73 -25.44 -18.91
CA PRO A 231 8.98 -26.42 -18.15
C PRO A 231 8.71 -27.58 -19.09
N LEU A 232 9.17 -28.77 -18.71
CA LEU A 232 9.00 -29.96 -19.54
C LEU A 232 7.53 -29.97 -19.98
N LYS A 233 7.29 -29.95 -21.29
CA LYS A 233 5.93 -29.97 -21.89
C LYS A 233 5.08 -31.16 -21.38
N THR A 234 5.70 -32.05 -20.63
CA THR A 234 5.15 -33.24 -20.00
C THR A 234 4.51 -32.99 -18.64
N VAL A 235 4.58 -31.80 -18.04
CA VAL A 235 3.73 -31.50 -16.88
C VAL A 235 2.36 -31.12 -17.43
N PRO A 236 1.35 -32.01 -17.39
CA PRO A 236 0.01 -31.67 -17.85
C PRO A 236 -0.43 -30.40 -17.12
N GLN A 237 -0.97 -29.43 -17.85
CA GLN A 237 -1.55 -28.23 -17.26
C GLN A 237 -2.50 -28.69 -16.15
N LEU A 238 -2.22 -28.27 -14.90
CA LEU A 238 -3.09 -28.54 -13.77
C LEU A 238 -4.42 -27.89 -14.10
N LYS A 239 -5.37 -28.69 -14.58
CA LYS A 239 -6.74 -28.22 -14.76
C LYS A 239 -7.23 -27.85 -13.37
N PRO A 240 -7.69 -26.61 -13.13
CA PRO A 240 -8.31 -26.29 -11.87
C PRO A 240 -9.47 -27.26 -11.69
N PHE A 241 -9.32 -28.20 -10.76
CA PHE A 241 -10.40 -29.10 -10.40
C PHE A 241 -11.24 -28.35 -9.39
N ILE A 242 -12.54 -28.25 -9.68
CA ILE A 242 -13.48 -27.82 -8.65
C ILE A 242 -13.49 -28.95 -7.62
N ILE A 243 -13.32 -28.61 -6.35
CA ILE A 243 -13.56 -29.56 -5.25
C ILE A 243 -15.08 -29.73 -5.14
N THR A 244 -15.71 -30.35 -6.14
CA THR A 244 -17.06 -30.90 -5.99
C THR A 244 -16.92 -32.26 -5.32
N ARG A 245 -17.57 -32.43 -4.17
CA ARG A 245 -17.65 -33.72 -3.47
C ARG A 245 -18.60 -34.65 -4.24
N ASP A 246 -18.16 -35.10 -5.41
CA ASP A 246 -18.90 -36.06 -6.21
C ASP A 246 -18.71 -37.49 -5.71
N ALA A 247 -19.71 -38.33 -5.99
CA ALA A 247 -19.77 -39.74 -5.58
C ALA A 247 -18.52 -40.56 -5.95
N GLN A 248 -17.77 -40.15 -6.98
CA GLN A 248 -16.49 -40.76 -7.34
C GLN A 248 -15.40 -40.56 -6.28
N GLN A 249 -15.33 -39.40 -5.61
CA GLN A 249 -14.36 -39.18 -4.51
C GLN A 249 -14.64 -40.09 -3.31
N LYS A 250 -15.91 -40.42 -3.03
CA LYS A 250 -16.29 -41.38 -1.97
C LYS A 250 -15.69 -42.78 -2.22
N GLN A 251 -15.58 -43.20 -3.48
CA GLN A 251 -14.93 -44.47 -3.84
C GLN A 251 -13.41 -44.43 -3.68
N VAL A 252 -12.77 -43.27 -3.85
CA VAL A 252 -11.30 -43.15 -3.79
C VAL A 252 -10.80 -42.87 -2.36
N PHE A 253 -11.49 -42.02 -1.59
CA PHE A 253 -11.09 -41.66 -0.22
C PHE A 253 -11.68 -42.60 0.86
N GLY A 254 -12.73 -43.35 0.54
CA GLY A 254 -13.33 -44.32 1.48
C GLY A 254 -12.51 -45.59 1.70
N VAL A 255 -11.57 -45.90 0.81
CA VAL A 255 -10.76 -47.13 0.84
C VAL A 255 -9.33 -46.79 1.29
N GLY A 256 -9.15 -46.48 2.58
CA GLY A 256 -7.80 -46.48 3.20
C GLY A 256 -7.39 -45.26 4.03
N TYR A 257 -8.20 -44.21 4.14
CA TYR A 257 -7.90 -43.06 5.02
C TYR A 257 -8.98 -42.88 6.10
N PRO A 258 -8.80 -43.45 7.31
CA PRO A 258 -9.84 -43.48 8.36
C PRO A 258 -10.13 -42.12 9.02
N GLY A 259 -9.44 -41.04 8.64
CA GLY A 259 -9.57 -39.70 9.25
C GLY A 259 -10.36 -38.67 8.43
N ILE A 260 -10.80 -39.00 7.21
CA ILE A 260 -11.51 -38.06 6.33
C ILE A 260 -13.00 -38.44 6.28
N PRO A 261 -13.92 -37.56 6.73
CA PRO A 261 -15.35 -37.82 6.62
C PRO A 261 -15.75 -38.00 5.15
N ALA A 262 -16.07 -39.25 4.77
CA ALA A 262 -16.47 -39.61 3.41
C ALA A 262 -17.98 -39.43 3.14
N MET A 263 -18.72 -38.94 4.15
CA MET A 263 -20.16 -38.69 4.06
C MET A 263 -20.40 -37.24 3.66
N SER A 264 -21.33 -37.00 2.73
CA SER A 264 -21.74 -35.63 2.40
C SER A 264 -22.52 -35.02 3.58
N VAL A 265 -22.56 -33.69 3.65
CA VAL A 265 -23.32 -32.98 4.70
C VAL A 265 -24.80 -33.37 4.66
N ASP A 266 -25.33 -33.56 3.45
CA ASP A 266 -26.72 -33.94 3.20
C ASP A 266 -27.00 -35.41 3.57
N GLU A 267 -26.06 -36.31 3.30
CA GLU A 267 -26.15 -37.72 3.70
C GLU A 267 -26.02 -37.89 5.22
N TRP A 268 -25.16 -37.09 5.86
CA TRP A 268 -25.07 -37.01 7.31
C TRP A 268 -26.35 -36.46 7.93
N TYR A 269 -26.94 -35.43 7.33
CA TYR A 269 -28.20 -34.84 7.77
C TYR A 269 -29.35 -35.86 7.70
N HIS A 270 -29.49 -36.57 6.58
CA HIS A 270 -30.48 -37.64 6.44
C HIS A 270 -30.23 -38.81 7.39
N GLN A 271 -28.97 -39.19 7.64
CA GLN A 271 -28.67 -40.27 8.59
C GLN A 271 -29.00 -39.89 10.03
N LYS A 272 -28.77 -38.63 10.43
CA LYS A 272 -28.99 -38.16 11.80
C LYS A 272 -30.44 -37.78 12.09
N PHE A 273 -31.14 -37.19 11.12
CA PHE A 273 -32.46 -36.60 11.34
C PHE A 273 -33.57 -37.23 10.48
N GLY A 274 -33.23 -38.05 9.48
CA GLY A 274 -34.18 -38.63 8.54
C GLY A 274 -34.78 -37.58 7.59
N CYS A 275 -35.72 -37.99 6.73
CA CYS A 275 -36.46 -37.07 5.85
C CYS A 275 -37.68 -36.41 6.53
N ASN A 276 -37.82 -36.53 7.86
CA ASN A 276 -38.94 -35.97 8.60
C ASN A 276 -38.59 -34.55 9.09
N PRO A 277 -39.32 -33.50 8.63
CA PRO A 277 -39.05 -32.11 9.03
C PRO A 277 -39.16 -31.86 10.54
N HIS A 278 -39.83 -32.76 11.27
CA HIS A 278 -40.04 -32.67 12.72
C HIS A 278 -38.82 -33.07 13.57
N ASN A 279 -37.82 -33.74 12.99
CA ASN A 279 -36.58 -34.11 13.66
C ASN A 279 -35.44 -33.12 13.42
N ALA A 280 -35.64 -32.12 12.55
CA ALA A 280 -34.66 -31.06 12.33
C ALA A 280 -34.51 -30.23 13.62
N PRO A 281 -33.28 -29.84 14.03
CA PRO A 281 -33.12 -28.89 15.12
C PRO A 281 -33.88 -27.61 14.77
N GLN A 282 -34.87 -27.23 15.58
CA GLN A 282 -35.51 -25.93 15.44
C GLN A 282 -34.42 -24.87 15.56
N SER A 283 -34.27 -24.02 14.55
CA SER A 283 -33.35 -22.89 14.63
C SER A 283 -33.78 -22.01 15.79
N SER A 284 -32.94 -21.85 16.80
CA SER A 284 -33.06 -20.82 17.84
C SER A 284 -32.72 -19.43 17.29
N ALA A 285 -32.98 -19.20 15.99
CA ALA A 285 -32.93 -17.87 15.41
C ALA A 285 -34.20 -17.13 15.86
N PRO A 286 -34.08 -16.03 16.61
CA PRO A 286 -35.25 -15.26 17.02
C PRO A 286 -36.00 -14.77 15.77
N GLU A 287 -37.31 -14.99 15.72
CA GLU A 287 -38.17 -14.31 14.76
C GLU A 287 -38.04 -12.80 14.95
N PRO A 288 -38.06 -12.00 13.88
CA PRO A 288 -37.87 -10.56 13.99
C PRO A 288 -39.12 -9.93 14.62
N GLN A 289 -39.12 -9.89 15.96
CA GLN A 289 -40.01 -9.06 16.74
C GLN A 289 -39.41 -7.65 16.80
N GLN A 290 -40.23 -6.67 16.38
CA GLN A 290 -39.95 -5.26 16.60
C GLN A 290 -39.83 -4.99 18.10
N GLN A 291 -38.62 -4.75 18.58
CA GLN A 291 -38.39 -4.21 19.92
C GLN A 291 -37.16 -3.30 19.90
N MET A 292 -37.44 -2.00 19.96
CA MET A 292 -36.52 -1.00 20.50
C MET A 292 -36.33 -1.35 21.98
N GLU A 293 -35.09 -1.57 22.40
CA GLU A 293 -34.53 -1.75 23.77
C GLU A 293 -33.64 -3.00 23.83
N SER A 294 -32.33 -2.86 23.51
CA SER A 294 -31.19 -3.62 24.08
C SER A 294 -29.93 -3.50 23.20
N GLU A 295 -29.36 -2.29 23.07
CA GLU A 295 -28.01 -2.13 22.50
C GLU A 295 -26.90 -2.31 23.56
N GLU A 296 -27.24 -2.26 24.86
CA GLU A 296 -26.25 -2.39 25.94
C GLU A 296 -25.92 -3.84 26.34
N GLU A 297 -26.86 -4.80 26.27
CA GLU A 297 -26.55 -6.21 26.61
C GLU A 297 -25.71 -6.92 25.54
N ASP A 298 -25.88 -6.56 24.26
CA ASP A 298 -25.14 -7.16 23.14
C ASP A 298 -23.64 -6.79 23.22
N ASP A 299 -23.34 -5.61 23.74
CA ASP A 299 -21.98 -5.10 23.92
C ASP A 299 -21.25 -5.75 25.11
N ASP A 300 -22.00 -6.12 26.17
CA ASP A 300 -21.47 -6.83 27.33
C ASP A 300 -21.22 -8.32 27.03
N GLU A 301 -22.11 -8.98 26.28
CA GLU A 301 -21.87 -10.37 25.83
C GLU A 301 -20.68 -10.46 24.86
N ALA A 302 -20.54 -9.48 23.95
CA ALA A 302 -19.38 -9.41 23.07
C ALA A 302 -18.07 -9.26 23.87
N ARG A 303 -18.07 -8.43 24.92
CA ARG A 303 -16.93 -8.25 25.83
C ARG A 303 -16.60 -9.53 26.61
N ALA A 304 -17.61 -10.21 27.15
CA ALA A 304 -17.43 -11.47 27.88
C ALA A 304 -16.85 -12.58 26.98
N LYS A 305 -17.29 -12.64 25.72
CA LYS A 305 -16.79 -13.60 24.73
C LYS A 305 -15.35 -13.30 24.31
N ALA A 306 -14.99 -12.03 24.19
CA ALA A 306 -13.61 -11.61 23.92
C ALA A 306 -12.66 -11.98 25.09
N MET A 307 -13.08 -11.73 26.34
CA MET A 307 -12.31 -12.11 27.53
C MET A 307 -12.10 -13.62 27.61
N ARG A 308 -13.16 -14.41 27.39
CA ARG A 308 -13.08 -15.88 27.36
C ARG A 308 -12.15 -16.40 26.26
N TRP A 309 -12.08 -15.71 25.13
CA TRP A 309 -11.22 -16.08 24.01
C TRP A 309 -9.74 -15.79 24.28
N ASP A 310 -9.44 -14.72 25.02
CA ASP A 310 -8.06 -14.43 25.43
C ASP A 310 -7.59 -15.37 26.54
N GLU A 311 -8.44 -15.68 27.54
CA GLU A 311 -8.12 -16.67 28.58
C GLU A 311 -7.84 -18.06 27.97
N TYR A 312 -8.62 -18.47 26.97
CA TYR A 312 -8.36 -19.71 26.23
C TYR A 312 -7.00 -19.71 25.54
N LYS A 313 -6.55 -18.60 24.95
CA LYS A 313 -5.25 -18.53 24.26
C LYS A 313 -4.07 -18.53 25.22
N ASP A 314 -4.24 -17.97 26.41
CA ASP A 314 -3.21 -17.98 27.45
C ASP A 314 -2.97 -19.40 27.97
N ASP A 315 -4.04 -20.19 28.14
CA ASP A 315 -3.94 -21.61 28.51
C ASP A 315 -3.55 -22.54 27.35
N HIS A 316 -3.76 -22.14 26.09
CA HIS A 316 -3.51 -22.97 24.90
C HIS A 316 -2.42 -22.38 24.00
N ARG A 317 -1.16 -22.75 24.29
CA ARG A 317 0.00 -22.33 23.50
C ARG A 317 -0.13 -22.74 22.03
N ARG A 318 0.20 -21.83 21.11
CA ARG A 318 0.16 -22.10 19.66
C ARG A 318 1.01 -23.35 19.33
N GLY A 319 0.38 -24.32 18.68
CA GLY A 319 1.04 -25.57 18.28
C GLY A 319 0.83 -26.76 19.23
N TRP A 320 0.03 -26.62 20.29
CA TRP A 320 -0.19 -27.68 21.29
C TRP A 320 -0.85 -28.97 20.73
N GLY A 321 -1.35 -28.96 19.49
CA GLY A 321 -1.93 -30.12 18.81
C GLY A 321 -1.12 -30.70 17.63
N ASN A 322 0.00 -30.10 17.23
CA ASN A 322 0.76 -30.51 16.02
C ASN A 322 2.10 -31.18 16.34
N THR A 323 2.23 -31.85 17.48
CA THR A 323 3.46 -32.53 17.91
C THR A 323 3.63 -33.95 17.36
N GLN A 324 2.59 -34.53 16.74
CA GLN A 324 2.60 -35.91 16.24
C GLN A 324 2.95 -36.05 14.75
N ASN A 325 3.00 -34.96 13.97
CA ASN A 325 3.41 -35.04 12.57
C ASN A 325 4.90 -34.69 12.40
N LYS A 326 5.77 -35.60 12.86
CA LYS A 326 7.16 -35.70 12.39
C LYS A 326 7.26 -36.94 11.52
N GLY A 327 7.01 -36.76 10.23
CA GLY A 327 7.17 -37.75 9.17
C GLY A 327 7.50 -37.06 7.88
#